data_AF-L9X587-F1
#
_entry.id   AF-L9X587-F1
#
_cell.length_a   1.000
_cell.length_b   1.000
_cell.length_c   1.000
_cell.angle_alpha   90.00
_cell.angle_beta   90.00
_cell.angle_gamma   90.00
#
_symmetry.space_group_name_H-M   'P 1'
#
loop_
_entity.id
_entity.type
_entity.pdbx_description
1 polymer ?
#
loop_
_entity_poly.entity_id
_entity_poly.type
_entity_poly.pdbx_seq_one_letter_code
_entity_poly.pdbx_strand_id
1 'polypeptide(L)' 'HAEIDEDTIRSTVTGFEEVGGGDVDISDADVLVSVGRGIDEEENLELIEELADALDATVSSSRPIVDNG' A
#
# COMPACT_ATOMS: atom_id res chain seq x y z
N HIS A 1 33.53 -0.67 -16.59
CA HIS A 1 32.82 0.36 -15.82
C HIS A 1 32.12 1.24 -16.84
N ALA A 2 30.82 1.52 -16.70
CA ALA A 2 30.12 2.37 -17.67
C ALA A 2 30.32 3.84 -17.26
N GLU A 3 30.89 4.64 -18.15
CA GLU A 3 31.01 6.08 -17.96
C GLU A 3 29.63 6.70 -18.21
N ILE A 4 29.11 7.44 -17.23
CA ILE A 4 27.84 8.16 -17.35
C ILE A 4 28.15 9.59 -17.78
N ASP A 5 27.55 10.01 -18.89
CA ASP A 5 27.61 11.38 -19.41
C ASP A 5 26.58 12.26 -18.66
N GLU A 6 27.07 13.21 -17.87
CA GLU A 6 26.24 14.09 -17.03
C GLU A 6 25.32 15.01 -17.87
N ASP A 7 25.71 15.35 -19.11
CA ASP A 7 24.92 16.19 -20.00
C ASP A 7 23.64 15.48 -20.50
N THR A 8 23.57 14.15 -20.35
CA THR A 8 22.38 13.36 -20.69
C THR A 8 21.36 13.27 -19.54
N ILE A 9 21.70 13.73 -18.34
CA ILE A 9 20.81 13.72 -17.17
C ILE A 9 19.84 14.91 -17.25
N ARG A 10 18.55 14.61 -17.41
CA ARG A 10 17.47 15.62 -17.57
C ARG A 10 16.59 15.80 -16.35
N SER A 11 16.88 15.09 -15.26
CA SER A 11 16.09 15.11 -14.03
C SER A 11 17.00 15.20 -12.81
N THR A 12 16.59 16.00 -11.85
CA THR A 12 17.27 16.16 -10.56
C THR A 12 16.35 15.69 -9.45
N VAL A 13 16.84 14.83 -8.56
CA VAL A 13 16.09 14.44 -7.36
C VAL A 13 16.05 15.64 -6.42
N THR A 14 14.86 16.18 -6.18
CA THR A 14 14.65 17.39 -5.35
C THR A 14 14.47 17.08 -3.87
N GLY A 15 14.25 15.81 -3.52
CA GLY A 15 14.01 15.37 -2.15
C GLY A 15 13.29 14.01 -2.12
N PHE A 16 13.09 13.51 -0.90
CA PHE A 16 12.25 12.36 -0.59
C PHE A 16 11.16 12.82 0.37
N GLU A 17 9.93 12.39 0.12
CA GLU A 17 8.81 12.60 1.04
C GLU A 17 8.36 11.22 1.52
N GLU A 18 8.47 11.01 2.83
CA GLU A 18 7.95 9.80 3.45
C GLU A 18 6.42 9.91 3.45
N VAL A 19 5.74 8.88 2.97
CA VAL A 19 4.29 8.78 3.16
C VAL A 19 4.02 8.81 4.67
N GLY A 20 3.23 9.77 5.13
CA GLY A 20 2.97 9.96 6.55
C GLY A 20 2.47 8.65 7.18
N GLY A 21 3.03 8.28 8.34
CA GLY A 21 2.84 6.99 9.02
C GLY A 21 1.40 6.67 9.43
N GLY A 22 0.57 6.37 8.44
CA GLY A 22 -0.79 5.86 8.57
C GLY A 22 -0.97 4.48 7.98
N ASP A 23 -0.02 3.99 7.18
CA ASP A 23 -0.01 2.59 6.77
C ASP A 23 0.46 1.74 7.95
N VAL A 24 -0.40 0.83 8.42
CA VAL A 24 0.01 -0.25 9.31
C VAL A 24 1.20 -0.94 8.65
N ASP A 25 2.31 -1.12 9.37
CA ASP A 25 3.47 -1.82 8.81
C ASP A 25 3.12 -3.30 8.64
N ILE A 26 2.62 -3.64 7.46
CA ILE A 26 2.19 -4.98 7.10
C ILE A 26 3.38 -5.91 6.82
N SER A 27 4.61 -5.38 6.81
CA SER A 27 5.82 -6.13 6.46
C SER A 27 6.14 -7.21 7.49
N ASP A 28 5.77 -6.98 8.74
CA ASP A 28 6.00 -7.88 9.87
C ASP A 28 4.80 -8.80 10.15
N ALA A 29 3.71 -8.70 9.38
CA ALA A 29 2.51 -9.51 9.59
C ALA A 29 2.72 -10.96 9.11
N ASP A 30 2.44 -11.94 9.97
CA ASP A 30 2.47 -13.36 9.61
C ASP A 30 1.32 -13.75 8.67
N VAL A 31 0.16 -13.09 8.82
CA VAL A 31 -1.06 -13.35 8.04
C VAL A 31 -1.66 -12.01 7.58
N LEU A 32 -1.98 -11.95 6.29
CA LEU A 32 -2.62 -10.81 5.65
C LEU A 32 -3.98 -11.18 5.08
N VAL A 33 -4.96 -10.31 5.30
CA VAL A 33 -6.23 -10.33 4.58
C VAL A 33 -6.21 -9.15 3.61
N SER A 34 -6.13 -9.43 2.31
CA SER A 34 -5.96 -8.41 1.28
C SER A 34 -7.25 -8.15 0.51
N VAL A 35 -7.65 -6.88 0.43
CA VAL A 35 -8.83 -6.43 -0.33
C VAL A 35 -8.44 -5.68 -1.62
N GLY A 36 -9.21 -5.89 -2.68
CA GLY A 36 -9.04 -5.21 -3.97
C GLY A 36 -10.36 -4.71 -4.55
N ARG A 37 -10.32 -4.14 -5.76
CA ARG A 37 -11.48 -3.52 -6.45
C ARG A 37 -12.77 -4.36 -6.45
N GLY A 38 -12.67 -5.70 -6.38
CA GLY A 38 -13.82 -6.60 -6.37
C GLY A 38 -14.62 -6.63 -5.06
N ILE A 39 -14.28 -5.79 -4.06
CA ILE A 39 -15.12 -5.61 -2.87
C ILE A 39 -16.40 -4.80 -3.18
N ASP A 40 -16.43 -4.10 -4.31
CA ASP A 40 -17.54 -3.31 -4.84
C ASP A 40 -17.97 -2.12 -3.94
N GLU A 41 -18.51 -2.37 -2.76
CA GLU A 41 -19.13 -1.37 -1.86
C GLU A 41 -18.39 -1.32 -0.51
N GLU A 42 -18.32 -0.13 0.11
CA GLU A 42 -17.66 0.08 1.42
C GLU A 42 -18.29 -0.74 2.55
N GLU A 43 -19.58 -1.03 2.45
CA GLU A 43 -20.32 -1.87 3.41
C GLU A 43 -19.74 -3.30 3.51
N ASN A 44 -19.07 -3.77 2.47
CA ASN A 44 -18.41 -5.08 2.47
C ASN A 44 -17.07 -5.07 3.20
N LEU A 45 -16.53 -3.90 3.58
CA LEU A 45 -15.29 -3.81 4.36
C LEU A 45 -15.49 -4.39 5.77
N GLU A 46 -16.68 -4.23 6.35
CA GLU A 46 -17.02 -4.76 7.68
C GLU A 46 -16.84 -6.29 7.74
N LEU A 47 -17.22 -7.00 6.67
CA LEU A 47 -16.99 -8.44 6.54
C LEU A 47 -15.50 -8.81 6.46
N ILE A 48 -14.68 -7.95 5.84
CA ILE A 48 -13.23 -8.16 5.76
C ILE A 48 -12.56 -7.92 7.11
N GLU A 49 -13.01 -6.91 7.85
CA GLU A 49 -12.55 -6.64 9.21
C GLU A 49 -12.87 -7.82 10.14
N GLU A 50 -14.11 -8.32 10.11
CA GLU A 50 -14.51 -9.51 10.89
C GLU A 50 -13.66 -10.75 10.54
N LEU A 51 -13.33 -10.95 9.26
CA LEU A 51 -12.47 -12.03 8.82
C LEU A 51 -11.04 -11.86 9.33
N ALA A 52 -10.50 -10.64 9.29
CA ALA A 52 -9.16 -10.35 9.77
C ALA A 52 -9.05 -10.57 11.28
N ASP A 53 -10.04 -10.12 12.06
CA ASP A 53 -10.13 -10.35 13.50
C ASP A 53 -10.21 -11.84 13.83
N ALA A 54 -11.01 -12.61 13.09
CA ALA A 54 -11.13 -14.04 13.29
C ALA A 54 -9.82 -14.81 13.02
N LEU A 55 -8.93 -14.23 12.20
CA LEU A 55 -7.65 -14.81 11.80
C LEU A 55 -6.45 -14.22 12.54
N ASP A 56 -6.67 -13.23 13.42
CA ASP A 56 -5.61 -12.41 14.03
C ASP A 56 -4.64 -11.84 12.96
N ALA A 57 -5.22 -11.39 11.84
CA ALA A 57 -4.51 -11.01 10.63
C ALA A 57 -4.52 -9.49 10.41
N THR A 58 -3.51 -8.98 9.71
CA THR A 58 -3.47 -7.56 9.33
C THR A 58 -4.22 -7.34 8.02
N VAL A 59 -5.11 -6.34 7.99
CA VAL A 59 -5.82 -5.94 6.77
C VAL A 59 -4.86 -5.15 5.86
N SER A 60 -4.89 -5.48 4.58
CA SER A 60 -4.14 -4.77 3.52
C SER A 60 -5.04 -4.49 2.34
N SER A 61 -4.74 -3.45 1.54
CA SER A 61 -5.53 -3.14 0.34
C SER A 61 -4.68 -2.70 -0.85
N SER A 62 -5.24 -2.87 -2.05
CA SER A 62 -4.65 -2.32 -3.27
C SER A 62 -4.92 -0.81 -3.40
N ARG A 63 -3.98 -0.07 -4.01
CA ARG A 63 -4.07 1.40 -4.25
C ARG A 63 -5.44 1.93 -4.70
N PRO A 64 -6.16 1.30 -5.66
CA PRO A 64 -7.48 1.79 -6.07
C PRO A 64 -8.54 1.84 -4.96
N ILE A 65 -8.40 1.08 -3.86
CA ILE A 65 -9.32 1.14 -2.72
C ILE A 65 -9.02 2.36 -1.85
N VAL A 66 -7.74 2.63 -1.58
CA VAL A 66 -7.28 3.78 -0.77
C VAL A 66 -7.51 5.11 -1.50
N ASP A 67 -7.33 5.13 -2.82
CA ASP A 67 -7.44 6.36 -3.62
C ASP A 67 -8.89 6.76 -3.97
N ASN A 68 -9.88 5.87 -3.76
CA ASN A 68 -11.30 6.14 -4.03
C ASN A 68 -12.16 6.26 -2.75
N GLY A 69 -11.55 6.16 -1.57
CA GLY A 69 -12.17 6.45 -0.27
C GLY A 69 -11.90 7.87 0.21
#